data_AF-A0A1Q4D3C5-F1
#
_entry.id   AF-A0A1Q4D3C5-F1
#
_cell.length_a   1.000
_cell.length_b   1.000
_cell.length_c   1.000
_cell.angle_alpha   90.00
_cell.angle_beta   90.00
_cell.angle_gamma   90.00
#
_symmetry.space_group_name_H-M   'P 1'
#
loop_
_entity.id
_entity.type
_entity.pdbx_description
1 polymer ?
#
loop_
_entity_poly.entity_id
_entity_poly.type
_entity_poly.pdbx_seq_one_letter_code
_entity_poly.pdbx_strand_id
1 'polypeptide(L)'
;MEEVLAAIAARRAVIDRHPLYAWMESDAVPLEQRFVFAPLFANFILGFRDLNRWFLRYPEPRTEYERAINHHTLEDETHSALFLDDWAELGLDGLLGWGVEDTVAWYYAAPETEVFRRYATRLVQMCVETPDPLVRFGVMEAIETCGHVFFGHTAPLAAQLSARTGAALRYFGPYHLARETGALIDADDLFHTAVLTAEQRAEALRLVHEVFDMFTVKNGHLLAYARRTTGVPSPAAALRAVEVARGEGVPGPVVGAPPSAAHRPMAELLRERMGRARAHPFPAWISGGGGDPADRLAAFLPLWIPDIMGYADLMTYALPFPHPATAQERALNRRVRLLASHHRLFARDAAALDLDARLGWTAGETLRFLGHGRQTDLQRETAAAFLDAAFRQRSPVVRYWLVEALQGSGEAFFRHGGLLAREVERRDGVRLDYLADRHGLAHPELDPDPEADAVQFTRLPVTGAERDAAVGVITMVFDRLGEQFDQSLRMLPAS
;
A
#
# COMPACT_ATOMS: atom_id res chain seq x y z
N MET A 1 16.76 -15.09 -23.76
CA MET A 1 17.01 -14.13 -22.67
C MET A 1 17.93 -12.98 -23.10
N GLU A 2 18.92 -13.24 -23.94
CA GLU A 2 19.92 -12.26 -24.42
C GLU A 2 19.36 -10.87 -24.81
N GLU A 3 18.32 -10.79 -25.65
CA GLU A 3 17.71 -9.50 -26.03
C GLU A 3 17.14 -8.72 -24.84
N VAL A 4 16.57 -9.41 -23.85
CA VAL A 4 16.02 -8.80 -22.63
C VAL A 4 17.16 -8.21 -21.79
N LEU A 5 18.23 -8.98 -21.57
CA LEU A 5 19.40 -8.52 -20.83
C LEU A 5 20.12 -7.37 -21.56
N ALA A 6 20.22 -7.41 -22.88
CA ALA A 6 20.76 -6.32 -23.67
C ALA A 6 19.92 -5.03 -23.53
N ALA A 7 18.59 -5.17 -23.51
CA ALA A 7 17.69 -4.04 -23.24
C ALA A 7 17.88 -3.48 -21.83
N ILE A 8 18.02 -4.33 -20.81
CA ILE A 8 18.32 -3.92 -19.43
C ILE A 8 19.65 -3.17 -19.37
N ALA A 9 20.72 -3.69 -19.99
CA ALA A 9 22.02 -3.03 -20.03
C ALA A 9 21.97 -1.67 -20.74
N ALA A 10 21.24 -1.56 -21.85
CA ALA A 10 21.05 -0.30 -22.56
C ALA A 10 20.30 0.73 -21.69
N ARG A 11 19.26 0.29 -20.98
CA ARG A 11 18.45 1.15 -20.10
C ARG A 11 19.20 1.54 -18.83
N ARG A 12 20.03 0.65 -18.27
CA ARG A 12 20.99 0.94 -17.19
C ARG A 12 21.86 2.14 -17.53
N ALA A 13 22.49 2.14 -18.71
CA ALA A 13 23.36 3.24 -19.15
C ALA A 13 22.62 4.59 -19.31
N VAL A 14 21.30 4.56 -19.55
CA VAL A 14 20.47 5.77 -19.62
C VAL A 14 20.13 6.27 -18.21
N ILE A 15 19.65 5.39 -17.32
CA ILE A 15 19.23 5.80 -15.98
C ILE A 15 20.42 6.24 -15.12
N ASP A 16 21.60 5.65 -15.29
CA ASP A 16 22.86 6.04 -14.64
C ASP A 16 23.25 7.51 -14.90
N ARG A 17 22.76 8.09 -16.00
CA ARG A 17 22.97 9.51 -16.35
C ARG A 17 21.87 10.43 -15.84
N HIS A 18 20.97 9.94 -14.98
CA HIS A 18 19.86 10.73 -14.48
C HIS A 18 20.39 11.93 -13.65
N PRO A 19 19.80 13.15 -13.79
CA PRO A 19 20.28 14.36 -13.07
C PRO A 19 20.30 14.27 -11.54
N LEU A 20 19.61 13.29 -10.96
CA LEU A 20 19.66 13.00 -9.53
C LEU A 20 21.08 12.69 -9.06
N TYR A 21 21.80 11.85 -9.80
CA TYR A 21 23.11 11.37 -9.41
C TYR A 21 24.16 12.48 -9.52
N ALA A 22 24.11 13.29 -10.57
CA ALA A 22 24.93 14.50 -10.69
C ALA A 22 24.65 15.51 -9.54
N TRP A 23 23.41 15.60 -9.05
CA TRP A 23 23.09 16.42 -7.89
C TRP A 23 23.68 15.85 -6.60
N MET A 24 23.62 14.52 -6.40
CA MET A 24 24.22 13.85 -5.24
C MET A 24 25.75 13.99 -5.24
N GLU A 25 26.40 14.00 -6.39
CA GLU A 25 27.86 14.11 -6.49
C GLU A 25 28.38 15.54 -6.37
N SER A 26 27.50 16.54 -6.54
CA SER A 26 27.88 17.95 -6.54
C SER A 26 28.44 18.45 -5.21
N ASP A 27 29.64 19.02 -5.23
CA ASP A 27 30.26 19.69 -4.08
C ASP A 27 29.49 20.92 -3.58
N ALA A 28 28.56 21.44 -4.38
CA ALA A 28 27.66 22.51 -3.95
C ALA A 28 26.60 22.03 -2.93
N VAL A 29 26.40 20.71 -2.79
CA VAL A 29 25.45 20.12 -1.83
C VAL A 29 26.24 19.54 -0.65
N PRO A 30 26.03 20.02 0.58
CA PRO A 30 26.62 19.43 1.79
C PRO A 30 26.31 17.94 1.89
N LEU A 31 27.28 17.13 2.34
CA LEU A 31 27.16 15.67 2.35
C LEU A 31 25.93 15.18 3.13
N GLU A 32 25.61 15.84 4.24
CA GLU A 32 24.47 15.56 5.10
C GLU A 32 23.14 15.82 4.37
N GLN A 33 23.13 16.79 3.46
CA GLN A 33 21.95 17.12 2.66
C GLN A 33 21.73 16.17 1.49
N ARG A 34 22.72 15.36 1.12
CA ARG A 34 22.60 14.44 -0.03
C ARG A 34 21.63 13.30 0.23
N PHE A 35 21.27 13.02 1.50
CA PHE A 35 20.32 11.97 1.90
C PHE A 35 18.92 12.49 2.27
N VAL A 36 18.63 13.79 2.10
CA VAL A 36 17.32 14.36 2.49
C VAL A 36 16.14 13.75 1.74
N PHE A 37 16.37 13.04 0.64
CA PHE A 37 15.34 12.32 -0.09
C PHE A 37 14.84 11.05 0.64
N ALA A 38 15.55 10.56 1.67
CA ALA A 38 15.28 9.27 2.31
C ALA A 38 13.80 9.07 2.75
N PRO A 39 13.07 10.08 3.26
CA PRO A 39 11.66 9.95 3.59
C PRO A 39 10.76 9.51 2.43
N LEU A 40 11.03 9.95 1.19
CA LEU A 40 10.29 9.51 0.01
C LEU A 40 10.49 8.03 -0.30
N PHE A 41 11.67 7.53 0.04
CA PHE A 41 12.07 6.17 -0.31
C PHE A 41 11.41 5.12 0.60
N ALA A 42 10.92 5.52 1.78
CA ALA A 42 10.24 4.64 2.73
C ALA A 42 9.10 3.83 2.10
N ASN A 43 8.24 4.46 1.29
CA ASN A 43 7.15 3.78 0.59
C ASN A 43 7.65 2.65 -0.32
N PHE A 44 8.74 2.89 -1.04
CA PHE A 44 9.30 1.88 -1.92
C PHE A 44 9.90 0.73 -1.12
N ILE A 45 10.71 1.01 -0.11
CA ILE A 45 11.49 -0.04 0.57
C ILE A 45 10.66 -0.89 1.54
N LEU A 46 9.73 -0.27 2.26
CA LEU A 46 8.80 -1.02 3.08
C LEU A 46 7.85 -1.87 2.21
N GLY A 47 7.37 -1.32 1.09
CA GLY A 47 6.57 -2.07 0.12
C GLY A 47 7.35 -3.12 -0.68
N PHE A 48 8.66 -2.94 -0.88
CA PHE A 48 9.49 -3.88 -1.64
C PHE A 48 9.66 -5.22 -0.91
N ARG A 49 9.68 -5.18 0.43
CA ARG A 49 9.60 -6.39 1.25
C ARG A 49 8.34 -7.20 0.93
N ASP A 50 7.20 -6.53 0.88
CA ASP A 50 5.90 -7.15 0.62
C ASP A 50 5.79 -7.66 -0.82
N LEU A 51 6.33 -6.90 -1.79
CA LEU A 51 6.46 -7.32 -3.18
C LEU A 51 7.22 -8.64 -3.30
N ASN A 52 8.38 -8.73 -2.64
CA ASN A 52 9.21 -9.92 -2.63
C ASN A 52 8.50 -11.11 -1.97
N ARG A 53 7.91 -10.89 -0.79
CA ARG A 53 7.33 -11.95 0.03
C ARG A 53 6.06 -12.56 -0.57
N TRP A 54 5.18 -11.76 -1.17
CA TRP A 54 3.83 -12.20 -1.55
C TRP A 54 3.55 -12.21 -3.05
N PHE A 55 4.36 -11.55 -3.88
CA PHE A 55 4.05 -11.40 -5.31
C PHE A 55 5.13 -11.94 -6.25
N LEU A 56 6.40 -11.63 -6.00
CA LEU A 56 7.51 -12.18 -6.79
C LEU A 56 7.71 -13.67 -6.49
N ARG A 57 7.66 -14.02 -5.20
CA ARG A 57 7.83 -15.39 -4.72
C ARG A 57 6.71 -16.31 -5.21
N TYR A 58 7.11 -17.47 -5.69
CA TYR A 58 6.22 -18.60 -6.01
C TYR A 58 5.92 -19.38 -4.73
N PRO A 59 4.64 -19.52 -4.31
CA PRO A 59 4.29 -20.29 -3.11
C PRO A 59 4.68 -21.77 -3.20
N GLU A 60 4.60 -22.33 -4.41
CA GLU A 60 4.95 -23.71 -4.72
C GLU A 60 5.89 -23.74 -5.93
N PRO A 61 7.21 -23.50 -5.75
CA PRO A 61 8.13 -23.40 -6.88
C PRO A 61 8.34 -24.77 -7.54
N ARG A 62 7.97 -24.90 -8.81
CA ARG A 62 8.01 -26.15 -9.59
C ARG A 62 9.25 -26.26 -10.46
N THR A 63 9.74 -25.14 -10.96
CA THR A 63 10.92 -25.07 -11.83
C THR A 63 12.16 -24.56 -11.08
N GLU A 64 13.33 -24.77 -11.67
CA GLU A 64 14.59 -24.19 -11.17
C GLU A 64 14.57 -22.66 -11.24
N TYR A 65 13.96 -22.08 -12.28
CA TYR A 65 13.75 -20.63 -12.39
C TYR A 65 12.92 -20.06 -11.24
N GLU A 66 11.82 -20.73 -10.88
CA GLU A 66 10.98 -20.32 -9.74
C GLU A 66 11.75 -20.42 -8.41
N ARG A 67 12.58 -21.45 -8.24
CA ARG A 67 13.41 -21.61 -7.04
C ARG A 67 14.50 -20.54 -6.94
N ALA A 68 15.14 -20.20 -8.06
CA ALA A 68 16.14 -19.14 -8.11
C ALA A 68 15.53 -17.77 -7.78
N ILE A 69 14.37 -17.43 -8.36
CA ILE A 69 13.61 -16.24 -8.00
C ILE A 69 13.26 -16.25 -6.51
N ASN A 70 12.75 -17.36 -5.98
CA ASN A 70 12.41 -17.45 -4.56
C ASN A 70 13.62 -17.21 -3.65
N HIS A 71 14.80 -17.74 -3.99
CA HIS A 71 16.02 -17.53 -3.21
C HIS A 71 16.37 -16.05 -3.12
N HIS A 72 16.36 -15.35 -4.25
CA HIS A 72 16.59 -13.91 -4.32
C HIS A 72 15.60 -13.12 -3.45
N THR A 73 14.29 -13.43 -3.55
CA THR A 73 13.26 -12.72 -2.78
C THR A 73 13.42 -12.86 -1.25
N LEU A 74 14.10 -13.90 -0.77
CA LEU A 74 14.34 -14.11 0.67
C LEU A 74 15.43 -13.19 1.22
N GLU A 75 16.39 -12.79 0.38
CA GLU A 75 17.37 -11.77 0.75
C GLU A 75 16.72 -10.39 0.75
N ASP A 76 16.06 -10.02 -0.34
CA ASP A 76 15.49 -8.69 -0.54
C ASP A 76 14.41 -8.32 0.47
N GLU A 77 13.65 -9.30 0.98
CA GLU A 77 12.67 -9.03 2.03
C GLU A 77 13.30 -8.47 3.32
N THR A 78 14.61 -8.66 3.51
CA THR A 78 15.37 -8.17 4.68
C THR A 78 15.77 -6.70 4.56
N HIS A 79 15.73 -6.10 3.36
CA HIS A 79 16.22 -4.73 3.10
C HIS A 79 15.46 -3.65 3.87
N SER A 80 14.18 -3.87 4.16
CA SER A 80 13.38 -2.96 4.98
C SER A 80 13.97 -2.69 6.37
N ALA A 81 14.62 -3.68 6.99
CA ALA A 81 15.24 -3.52 8.30
C ALA A 81 16.48 -2.62 8.21
N LEU A 82 17.32 -2.83 7.19
CA LEU A 82 18.51 -2.02 6.94
C LEU A 82 18.12 -0.55 6.72
N PHE A 83 17.08 -0.28 5.93
CA PHE A 83 16.61 1.08 5.70
C PHE A 83 16.13 1.77 6.98
N LEU A 84 15.45 1.04 7.87
CA LEU A 84 14.98 1.59 9.15
C LEU A 84 16.13 1.82 10.15
N ASP A 85 17.24 1.09 10.02
CA ASP A 85 18.47 1.38 10.76
C ASP A 85 19.12 2.67 10.22
N ASP A 86 19.27 2.79 8.90
CA ASP A 86 19.79 4.01 8.27
C ASP A 86 18.92 5.25 8.57
N TRP A 87 17.59 5.08 8.68
CA TRP A 87 16.69 6.15 9.11
C TRP A 87 17.10 6.74 10.47
N ALA A 88 17.42 5.87 11.43
CA ALA A 88 17.85 6.27 12.76
C ALA A 88 19.26 6.89 12.73
N GLU A 89 20.19 6.27 11.99
CA GLU A 89 21.58 6.74 11.85
C GLU A 89 21.69 8.11 11.15
N LEU A 90 20.74 8.42 10.25
CA LEU A 90 20.60 9.73 9.62
C LEU A 90 19.90 10.78 10.52
N GLY A 91 19.40 10.38 11.70
CA GLY A 91 18.71 11.27 12.62
C GLY A 91 17.40 11.83 12.07
N LEU A 92 16.72 11.08 11.19
CA LEU A 92 15.53 11.59 10.46
C LEU A 92 14.36 11.91 11.39
N ASP A 93 14.22 11.23 12.52
CA ASP A 93 13.18 11.54 13.51
C ASP A 93 13.34 12.97 14.06
N GLY A 94 14.57 13.35 14.41
CA GLY A 94 14.88 14.71 14.89
C GLY A 94 14.82 15.75 13.77
N LEU A 95 15.22 15.38 12.55
CA LEU A 95 15.14 16.27 11.38
C LEU A 95 13.69 16.61 11.03
N LEU A 96 12.81 15.60 11.05
CA LEU A 96 11.43 15.75 10.62
C LEU A 96 10.51 16.25 11.72
N GLY A 97 10.73 15.83 12.96
CA GLY A 97 9.87 16.13 14.09
C GLY A 97 8.46 15.52 13.97
N TRP A 98 8.28 14.54 13.09
CA TRP A 98 7.00 13.90 12.84
C TRP A 98 6.66 12.87 13.90
N GLY A 99 5.42 12.92 14.39
CA GLY A 99 4.78 11.84 15.14
C GLY A 99 4.06 10.84 14.23
N VAL A 100 3.11 10.12 14.80
CA VAL A 100 2.26 9.13 14.12
C VAL A 100 1.42 9.80 13.04
N GLU A 101 0.78 10.94 13.33
CA GLU A 101 -0.15 11.61 12.41
C GLU A 101 0.53 12.01 11.10
N ASP A 102 1.64 12.72 11.19
CA ASP A 102 2.40 13.17 10.03
C ASP A 102 3.01 12.00 9.27
N THR A 103 3.51 10.98 9.97
CA THR A 103 4.10 9.79 9.32
C THR A 103 3.06 8.96 8.58
N VAL A 104 1.88 8.79 9.14
CA VAL A 104 0.76 8.08 8.50
C VAL A 104 0.26 8.85 7.28
N ALA A 105 0.10 10.17 7.39
CA ALA A 105 -0.28 11.02 6.27
C ALA A 105 0.80 11.01 5.17
N TRP A 106 2.08 11.06 5.54
CA TRP A 106 3.22 10.95 4.62
C TRP A 106 3.20 9.63 3.85
N TYR A 107 3.08 8.52 4.59
CA TYR A 107 3.19 7.19 4.02
C TYR A 107 2.00 6.81 3.14
N TYR A 108 0.78 7.24 3.45
CA TYR A 108 -0.42 6.78 2.72
C TYR A 108 -1.08 7.83 1.82
N ALA A 109 -0.86 9.13 2.03
CA ALA A 109 -1.71 10.14 1.40
C ALA A 109 -0.94 11.32 0.79
N ALA A 110 0.30 11.59 1.21
CA ALA A 110 1.03 12.75 0.75
C ALA A 110 1.19 12.75 -0.79
N PRO A 111 1.03 13.92 -1.45
CA PRO A 111 1.26 14.06 -2.88
C PRO A 111 2.69 13.68 -3.29
N GLU A 112 3.67 13.95 -2.43
CA GLU A 112 5.08 13.62 -2.65
C GLU A 112 5.30 12.11 -2.85
N THR A 113 4.58 11.28 -2.10
CA THR A 113 4.72 9.82 -2.11
C THR A 113 3.75 9.14 -3.09
N GLU A 114 2.82 9.87 -3.72
CA GLU A 114 1.80 9.32 -4.64
C GLU A 114 2.40 8.45 -5.74
N VAL A 115 3.45 8.94 -6.39
CA VAL A 115 4.09 8.23 -7.49
C VAL A 115 4.71 6.90 -7.04
N PHE A 116 5.22 6.86 -5.80
CA PHE A 116 5.81 5.66 -5.23
C PHE A 116 4.73 4.63 -4.91
N ARG A 117 3.61 5.06 -4.32
CA ARG A 117 2.46 4.17 -4.03
C ARG A 117 1.84 3.61 -5.31
N ARG A 118 1.56 4.47 -6.29
CA ARG A 118 1.04 4.08 -7.60
C ARG A 118 1.93 3.05 -8.29
N TYR A 119 3.24 3.30 -8.35
CA TYR A 119 4.17 2.38 -9.00
C TYR A 119 4.42 1.10 -8.20
N ALA A 120 4.38 1.14 -6.87
CA ALA A 120 4.39 -0.08 -6.07
C ALA A 120 3.18 -0.97 -6.42
N THR A 121 1.98 -0.39 -6.48
CA THR A 121 0.77 -1.11 -6.91
C THR A 121 0.87 -1.62 -8.35
N ARG A 122 1.48 -0.85 -9.26
CA ARG A 122 1.73 -1.29 -10.64
C ARG A 122 2.71 -2.46 -10.73
N LEU A 123 3.79 -2.46 -9.95
CA LEU A 123 4.74 -3.58 -9.88
C LEU A 123 4.06 -4.86 -9.35
N VAL A 124 3.19 -4.71 -8.35
CA VAL A 124 2.33 -5.81 -7.88
C VAL A 124 1.47 -6.36 -9.01
N GLN A 125 0.77 -5.49 -9.75
CA GLN A 125 -0.04 -5.91 -10.89
C GLN A 125 0.78 -6.69 -11.93
N MET A 126 1.97 -6.20 -12.28
CA MET A 126 2.87 -6.89 -13.22
C MET A 126 3.17 -8.31 -12.74
N CYS A 127 3.45 -8.51 -11.46
CA CYS A 127 3.74 -9.83 -10.88
C CYS A 127 2.50 -10.76 -10.92
N VAL A 128 1.33 -10.24 -10.58
CA VAL A 128 0.06 -11.01 -10.58
C VAL A 128 -0.31 -11.45 -11.99
N GLU A 129 -0.13 -10.58 -12.99
CA GLU A 129 -0.44 -10.84 -14.40
C GLU A 129 0.63 -11.69 -15.11
N THR A 130 1.83 -11.82 -14.52
CA THR A 130 2.98 -12.52 -15.12
C THR A 130 3.39 -13.72 -14.27
N PRO A 131 2.73 -14.89 -14.40
CA PRO A 131 3.12 -16.11 -13.70
C PRO A 131 4.36 -16.79 -14.30
N ASP A 132 4.70 -16.51 -15.55
CA ASP A 132 5.86 -17.09 -16.23
C ASP A 132 7.18 -16.63 -15.57
N PRO A 133 8.03 -17.56 -15.07
CA PRO A 133 9.24 -17.20 -14.33
C PRO A 133 10.30 -16.51 -15.20
N LEU A 134 10.34 -16.77 -16.50
CA LEU A 134 11.32 -16.13 -17.38
C LEU A 134 10.94 -14.67 -17.69
N VAL A 135 9.64 -14.39 -17.80
CA VAL A 135 9.15 -13.02 -17.96
C VAL A 135 9.25 -12.26 -16.63
N ARG A 136 8.89 -12.91 -15.51
CA ARG A 136 9.01 -12.34 -14.16
C ARG A 136 10.45 -12.01 -13.79
N PHE A 137 11.40 -12.85 -14.20
CA PHE A 137 12.83 -12.56 -14.08
C PHE A 137 13.21 -11.23 -14.73
N GLY A 138 12.72 -10.94 -15.95
CA GLY A 138 12.98 -9.65 -16.60
C GLY A 138 12.49 -8.45 -15.79
N VAL A 139 11.33 -8.56 -15.12
CA VAL A 139 10.82 -7.50 -14.24
C VAL A 139 11.72 -7.31 -13.01
N MET A 140 12.05 -8.40 -12.34
CA MET A 140 12.90 -8.39 -11.15
C MET A 140 14.29 -7.85 -11.46
N GLU A 141 14.93 -8.35 -12.51
CA GLU A 141 16.26 -7.90 -12.94
C GLU A 141 16.29 -6.41 -13.33
N ALA A 142 15.22 -5.89 -13.92
CA ALA A 142 15.11 -4.46 -14.19
C ALA A 142 15.00 -3.62 -12.89
N ILE A 143 14.30 -4.12 -11.87
CA ILE A 143 14.21 -3.47 -10.56
C ILE A 143 15.60 -3.47 -9.88
N GLU A 144 16.24 -4.63 -9.83
CA GLU A 144 17.57 -4.83 -9.23
C GLU A 144 18.61 -3.95 -9.93
N THR A 145 18.63 -3.93 -11.26
CA THR A 145 19.54 -3.07 -12.02
C THR A 145 19.32 -1.58 -11.69
N CYS A 146 18.07 -1.14 -11.50
CA CYS A 146 17.80 0.25 -11.08
C CYS A 146 18.28 0.51 -9.63
N GLY A 147 18.11 -0.47 -8.73
CA GLY A 147 18.64 -0.45 -7.37
C GLY A 147 20.17 -0.33 -7.37
N HIS A 148 20.87 -1.20 -8.09
CA HIS A 148 22.32 -1.20 -8.21
C HIS A 148 22.86 0.13 -8.73
N VAL A 149 22.23 0.75 -9.74
CA VAL A 149 22.63 2.09 -10.19
C VAL A 149 22.49 3.09 -9.05
N PHE A 150 21.34 3.11 -8.38
CA PHE A 150 21.10 4.02 -7.26
C PHE A 150 22.12 3.84 -6.13
N PHE A 151 22.37 2.60 -5.68
CA PHE A 151 23.33 2.31 -4.62
C PHE A 151 24.78 2.54 -5.04
N GLY A 152 25.11 2.39 -6.33
CA GLY A 152 26.42 2.75 -6.87
C GLY A 152 26.78 4.22 -6.62
N HIS A 153 25.78 5.11 -6.61
CA HIS A 153 25.96 6.53 -6.28
C HIS A 153 25.82 6.83 -4.78
N THR A 154 24.96 6.13 -4.04
CA THR A 154 24.81 6.41 -2.59
C THR A 154 25.91 5.80 -1.74
N ALA A 155 26.44 4.62 -2.09
CA ALA A 155 27.37 3.89 -1.24
C ALA A 155 28.68 4.64 -0.95
N PRO A 156 29.34 5.28 -1.94
CA PRO A 156 30.52 6.11 -1.67
C PRO A 156 30.20 7.31 -0.76
N LEU A 157 29.02 7.92 -0.90
CA LEU A 157 28.59 9.06 -0.09
C LEU A 157 28.27 8.64 1.34
N ALA A 158 27.60 7.50 1.51
CA ALA A 158 27.30 6.92 2.80
C ALA A 158 28.58 6.54 3.53
N ALA A 159 29.55 5.94 2.84
CA ALA A 159 30.87 5.64 3.41
C ALA A 159 31.61 6.91 3.89
N GLN A 160 31.57 7.99 3.10
CA GLN A 160 32.14 9.28 3.49
C GLN A 160 31.43 9.87 4.72
N LEU A 161 30.10 9.80 4.76
CA LEU A 161 29.30 10.33 5.86
C LEU A 161 29.58 9.52 7.14
N SER A 162 29.55 8.19 7.05
CA SER A 162 29.92 7.26 8.12
C SER A 162 31.31 7.53 8.68
N ALA A 163 32.31 7.77 7.83
CA ALA A 163 33.67 8.10 8.28
C ALA A 163 33.74 9.43 9.05
N ARG A 164 32.86 10.39 8.74
CA ARG A 164 32.81 11.72 9.37
C ARG A 164 31.99 11.73 10.67
N THR A 165 30.89 10.99 10.73
CA THR A 165 29.92 11.07 11.84
C THR A 165 29.95 9.86 12.77
N GLY A 166 30.53 8.74 12.33
CA GLY A 166 30.44 7.45 13.02
C GLY A 166 29.12 6.70 12.76
N ALA A 167 28.23 7.25 11.94
CA ALA A 167 26.93 6.63 11.61
C ALA A 167 27.12 5.32 10.82
N ALA A 168 26.32 4.31 11.11
CA ALA A 168 26.38 3.00 10.46
C ALA A 168 25.37 2.84 9.32
N LEU A 169 25.59 3.57 8.21
CA LEU A 169 24.71 3.54 7.03
C LEU A 169 24.87 2.24 6.24
N ARG A 170 24.13 1.21 6.63
CA ARG A 170 24.20 -0.14 6.07
C ARG A 170 23.38 -0.29 4.80
N TYR A 171 22.24 0.39 4.72
CA TYR A 171 21.35 0.32 3.56
C TYR A 171 21.86 1.15 2.39
N PHE A 172 22.13 2.43 2.62
CA PHE A 172 22.65 3.30 1.57
C PHE A 172 24.14 3.10 1.30
N GLY A 173 24.85 2.39 2.18
CA GLY A 173 26.29 2.19 2.16
C GLY A 173 26.76 0.88 1.51
N PRO A 174 28.09 0.63 1.56
CA PRO A 174 28.71 -0.51 0.90
C PRO A 174 28.24 -1.89 1.41
N TYR A 175 27.66 -1.96 2.62
CA TYR A 175 27.16 -3.20 3.20
C TYR A 175 26.04 -3.81 2.35
N HIS A 176 25.09 -2.99 1.86
CA HIS A 176 24.00 -3.41 0.98
C HIS A 176 24.55 -4.01 -0.31
N LEU A 177 25.41 -3.27 -1.04
CA LEU A 177 26.02 -3.75 -2.30
C LEU A 177 26.84 -5.04 -2.12
N ALA A 178 27.52 -5.20 -0.99
CA ALA A 178 28.28 -6.41 -0.68
C ALA A 178 27.37 -7.63 -0.43
N ARG A 179 26.14 -7.38 0.01
CA ARG A 179 25.10 -8.40 0.21
C ARG A 179 24.49 -8.79 -1.15
N GLU A 180 24.17 -7.79 -1.97
CA GLU A 180 23.69 -7.92 -3.36
C GLU A 180 24.74 -8.48 -4.36
N THR A 181 25.90 -8.97 -3.90
CA THR A 181 26.84 -9.73 -4.75
C THR A 181 26.24 -10.99 -5.38
N GLY A 182 24.99 -11.32 -5.04
CA GLY A 182 24.14 -12.30 -5.68
C GLY A 182 23.06 -11.74 -6.60
N ALA A 183 23.26 -10.59 -7.28
CA ALA A 183 22.46 -10.29 -8.47
C ALA A 183 22.35 -11.57 -9.29
N LEU A 184 21.15 -11.99 -9.70
CA LEU A 184 20.97 -13.28 -10.40
C LEU A 184 21.89 -13.44 -11.62
N ILE A 185 22.35 -12.33 -12.19
CA ILE A 185 23.36 -12.26 -13.25
C ILE A 185 24.73 -12.81 -12.83
N ASP A 186 25.20 -12.56 -11.60
CA ASP A 186 26.49 -13.06 -11.12
C ASP A 186 26.38 -14.47 -10.47
N ALA A 187 25.15 -14.91 -10.15
CA ALA A 187 24.89 -16.15 -9.44
C ALA A 187 24.37 -17.32 -10.30
N ASP A 188 23.88 -17.12 -11.53
CA ASP A 188 23.28 -18.23 -12.29
C ASP A 188 23.39 -18.13 -13.83
N ASP A 189 24.19 -19.00 -14.44
CA ASP A 189 24.17 -19.33 -15.89
C ASP A 189 22.76 -19.74 -16.39
N LEU A 190 21.87 -20.07 -15.45
CA LEU A 190 20.51 -20.56 -15.66
C LEU A 190 19.66 -19.62 -16.52
N PHE A 191 19.53 -18.34 -16.14
CA PHE A 191 18.68 -17.40 -16.90
C PHE A 191 19.36 -16.94 -18.20
N HIS A 192 20.69 -16.77 -18.20
CA HIS A 192 21.46 -16.36 -19.37
C HIS A 192 21.27 -17.30 -20.57
N THR A 193 21.22 -18.60 -20.30
CA THR A 193 21.05 -19.64 -21.33
C THR A 193 19.59 -19.92 -21.70
N ALA A 194 18.61 -19.30 -21.03
CA ALA A 194 17.21 -19.52 -21.29
C ALA A 194 16.76 -18.96 -22.66
N VAL A 195 16.12 -19.82 -23.45
CA VAL A 195 15.52 -19.46 -24.75
C VAL A 195 14.07 -19.06 -24.53
N LEU A 196 13.72 -17.84 -24.93
CA LEU A 196 12.36 -17.30 -24.81
C LEU A 196 11.59 -17.55 -26.11
N THR A 197 10.28 -17.82 -26.00
CA THR A 197 9.37 -17.70 -27.15
C THR A 197 9.27 -16.24 -27.61
N ALA A 198 8.68 -16.02 -28.78
CA ALA A 198 8.44 -14.66 -29.27
C ALA A 198 7.54 -13.85 -28.33
N GLU A 199 6.52 -14.51 -27.76
CA GLU A 199 5.55 -13.91 -26.83
C GLU A 199 6.22 -13.58 -25.49
N GLN A 200 6.96 -14.53 -24.91
CA GLN A 200 7.72 -14.30 -23.67
C GLN A 200 8.70 -13.14 -23.83
N ARG A 201 9.42 -13.11 -24.95
CA ARG A 201 10.40 -12.06 -25.24
C ARG A 201 9.74 -10.69 -25.38
N ALA A 202 8.66 -10.60 -26.17
CA ALA A 202 7.94 -9.35 -26.36
C ALA A 202 7.38 -8.80 -25.04
N GLU A 203 6.80 -9.67 -24.22
CA GLU A 203 6.22 -9.26 -22.94
C GLU A 203 7.30 -8.86 -21.92
N ALA A 204 8.40 -9.62 -21.83
CA ALA A 204 9.53 -9.29 -20.96
C ALA A 204 10.13 -7.93 -21.33
N LEU A 205 10.38 -7.67 -22.62
CA LEU A 205 10.89 -6.38 -23.10
C LEU A 205 9.94 -5.23 -22.75
N ARG A 206 8.63 -5.41 -22.96
CA ARG A 206 7.62 -4.40 -22.64
C ARG A 206 7.65 -4.05 -21.16
N LEU A 207 7.67 -5.05 -20.28
CA LEU A 207 7.69 -4.85 -18.82
C LEU A 207 9.02 -4.25 -18.33
N VAL A 208 10.16 -4.70 -18.87
CA VAL A 208 11.49 -4.11 -18.58
C VAL A 208 11.49 -2.61 -18.88
N HIS A 209 11.03 -2.21 -20.07
CA HIS A 209 10.98 -0.80 -20.44
C HIS A 209 10.11 0.01 -19.48
N GLU A 210 8.95 -0.52 -19.13
CA GLU A 210 8.00 0.09 -18.19
C GLU A 210 8.63 0.27 -16.79
N VAL A 211 9.37 -0.72 -16.28
CA VAL A 211 10.10 -0.61 -15.00
C VAL A 211 11.11 0.55 -15.03
N PHE A 212 11.96 0.62 -16.05
CA PHE A 212 12.94 1.71 -16.16
C PHE A 212 12.28 3.09 -16.32
N ASP A 213 11.13 3.18 -17.01
CA ASP A 213 10.37 4.44 -17.13
C ASP A 213 9.84 4.88 -15.76
N MET A 214 9.29 3.94 -14.98
CA MET A 214 8.84 4.21 -13.60
C MET A 214 9.98 4.69 -12.71
N PHE A 215 11.15 4.04 -12.76
CA PHE A 215 12.31 4.45 -11.95
C PHE A 215 12.91 5.79 -12.39
N THR A 216 12.90 6.09 -13.69
CA THR A 216 13.29 7.43 -14.19
C THR A 216 12.39 8.51 -13.59
N VAL A 217 11.07 8.30 -13.58
CA VAL A 217 10.13 9.24 -12.95
C VAL A 217 10.35 9.33 -11.43
N LYS A 218 10.53 8.20 -10.73
CA LYS A 218 10.84 8.19 -9.28
C LYS A 218 12.10 8.99 -8.98
N ASN A 219 13.17 8.83 -9.75
CA ASN A 219 14.40 9.59 -9.59
C ASN A 219 14.19 11.10 -9.82
N GLY A 220 13.32 11.46 -10.75
CA GLY A 220 12.87 12.85 -10.95
C GLY A 220 12.19 13.42 -9.71
N HIS A 221 11.31 12.64 -9.06
CA HIS A 221 10.64 13.04 -7.82
C HIS A 221 11.60 13.16 -6.63
N LEU A 222 12.54 12.22 -6.48
CA LEU A 222 13.59 12.31 -5.45
C LEU A 222 14.40 13.60 -5.60
N LEU A 223 14.84 13.92 -6.83
CA LEU A 223 15.59 15.14 -7.11
C LEU A 223 14.77 16.40 -6.84
N ALA A 224 13.51 16.41 -7.28
CA ALA A 224 12.62 17.56 -7.11
C ALA A 224 12.35 17.84 -5.63
N TYR A 225 12.18 16.79 -4.82
CA TYR A 225 12.06 16.94 -3.38
C TYR A 225 13.36 17.44 -2.76
N ALA A 226 14.49 16.79 -3.05
CA ALA A 226 15.77 17.14 -2.46
C ALA A 226 16.22 18.58 -2.76
N ARG A 227 15.83 19.14 -3.91
CA ARG A 227 16.08 20.55 -4.27
C ARG A 227 15.14 21.55 -3.59
N ARG A 228 13.94 21.13 -3.22
CA ARG A 228 12.93 22.02 -2.61
C ARG A 228 13.12 22.20 -1.12
N THR A 229 13.79 21.27 -0.43
CA THR A 229 13.75 21.16 1.03
C THR A 229 14.34 22.39 1.73
N THR A 230 13.49 23.41 1.94
CA THR A 230 13.61 24.45 2.94
C THR A 230 12.43 24.28 3.90
N GLY A 231 12.66 23.64 5.04
CA GLY A 231 11.63 23.31 6.03
C GLY A 231 11.01 21.93 5.82
N VAL A 232 10.43 21.39 6.90
CA VAL A 232 9.72 20.10 6.91
C VAL A 232 8.22 20.39 7.01
N PRO A 233 7.42 20.14 5.95
CA PRO A 233 5.97 20.32 6.02
C PRO A 233 5.37 19.31 7.00
N SER A 234 4.19 19.62 7.56
CA SER A 234 3.33 18.65 8.25
C SER A 234 2.34 18.06 7.23
N PRO A 235 2.55 16.80 6.77
CA PRO A 235 1.65 16.17 5.81
C PRO A 235 0.24 15.98 6.38
N ALA A 236 0.11 15.76 7.69
CA ALA A 236 -1.19 15.64 8.34
C ALA A 236 -1.96 16.96 8.31
N ALA A 237 -1.30 18.09 8.56
CA ALA A 237 -1.94 19.40 8.46
C ALA A 237 -2.45 19.68 7.04
N ALA A 238 -1.66 19.35 6.00
CA ALA A 238 -2.07 19.50 4.62
C ALA A 238 -3.29 18.62 4.27
N LEU A 239 -3.31 17.38 4.73
CA LEU A 239 -4.42 16.46 4.51
C LEU A 239 -5.71 16.93 5.21
N ARG A 240 -5.59 17.47 6.44
CA ARG A 240 -6.71 18.02 7.20
C ARG A 240 -7.30 19.27 6.55
N ALA A 241 -6.48 20.08 5.88
CA ALA A 241 -6.89 21.33 5.23
C ALA A 241 -7.82 21.12 4.02
N VAL A 242 -7.87 19.91 3.45
CA VAL A 242 -8.79 19.58 2.36
C VAL A 242 -10.23 19.73 2.86
N GLU A 243 -11.04 20.53 2.17
CA GLU A 243 -12.45 20.73 2.55
C GLU A 243 -13.25 19.42 2.46
N VAL A 244 -14.17 19.23 3.40
CA VAL A 244 -15.15 18.14 3.40
C VAL A 244 -16.53 18.75 3.62
N ALA A 245 -17.58 18.05 3.19
CA ALA A 245 -18.94 18.52 3.38
C ALA A 245 -19.26 18.75 4.87
N ARG A 246 -20.15 19.71 5.14
CA ARG A 246 -20.67 19.97 6.49
C ARG A 246 -22.01 19.26 6.64
N GLY A 247 -22.21 18.52 7.74
CA GLY A 247 -23.48 17.84 8.04
C GLY A 247 -23.31 16.59 8.88
N GLU A 248 -24.36 15.81 9.10
CA GLU A 248 -24.30 14.53 9.84
C GLU A 248 -23.74 13.38 9.00
N GLY A 249 -23.51 13.59 7.69
CA GLY A 249 -23.22 12.51 6.75
C GLY A 249 -24.46 11.64 6.53
N VAL A 250 -24.61 11.09 5.33
CA VAL A 250 -25.64 10.07 5.09
C VAL A 250 -25.00 8.71 5.38
N PRO A 251 -25.54 7.89 6.30
CA PRO A 251 -25.09 6.51 6.47
C PRO A 251 -25.24 5.75 5.14
N GLY A 252 -24.25 4.97 4.73
CA GLY A 252 -24.43 4.06 3.59
C GLY A 252 -25.36 2.88 3.92
N PRO A 253 -25.90 2.16 2.94
CA PRO A 253 -26.48 2.58 1.67
C PRO A 253 -28.01 2.83 1.78
N VAL A 254 -28.55 3.63 0.87
CA VAL A 254 -30.00 3.70 0.57
C VAL A 254 -30.47 2.29 0.23
N VAL A 255 -31.48 1.79 0.96
CA VAL A 255 -32.06 0.45 0.75
C VAL A 255 -32.42 0.26 -0.72
N GLY A 256 -31.54 -0.43 -1.45
CA GLY A 256 -31.75 -0.74 -2.85
C GLY A 256 -32.86 -1.76 -3.02
N ALA A 257 -33.38 -1.87 -4.24
CA ALA A 257 -34.29 -2.95 -4.58
C ALA A 257 -33.64 -4.33 -4.28
N PRO A 258 -34.42 -5.35 -3.91
CA PRO A 258 -33.88 -6.67 -3.60
C PRO A 258 -33.06 -7.22 -4.78
N PRO A 259 -31.97 -7.95 -4.51
CA PRO A 259 -31.11 -8.52 -5.55
C PRO A 259 -31.90 -9.51 -6.41
N SER A 260 -31.55 -9.58 -7.69
CA SER A 260 -32.11 -10.58 -8.60
C SER A 260 -31.80 -12.01 -8.14
N ALA A 261 -32.51 -13.00 -8.67
CA ALA A 261 -32.28 -14.41 -8.33
C ALA A 261 -30.83 -14.86 -8.57
N ALA A 262 -30.17 -14.32 -9.61
CA ALA A 262 -28.78 -14.62 -9.93
C ALA A 262 -27.78 -14.09 -8.88
N HIS A 263 -28.12 -12.99 -8.21
CA HIS A 263 -27.29 -12.33 -7.19
C HIS A 263 -27.60 -12.74 -5.75
N ARG A 264 -28.73 -13.42 -5.54
CA ARG A 264 -29.20 -13.83 -4.20
C ARG A 264 -28.15 -14.64 -3.41
N PRO A 265 -27.42 -15.62 -3.99
CA PRO A 265 -26.43 -16.37 -3.24
C PRO A 265 -25.31 -15.49 -2.65
N MET A 266 -24.77 -14.56 -3.43
CA MET A 266 -23.73 -13.63 -2.97
C MET A 266 -24.26 -12.67 -1.90
N ALA A 267 -25.49 -12.17 -2.08
CA ALA A 267 -26.13 -11.28 -1.10
C ALA A 267 -26.47 -11.99 0.23
N GLU A 268 -26.84 -13.27 0.18
CA GLU A 268 -27.07 -14.11 1.36
C GLU A 268 -25.76 -14.41 2.08
N LEU A 269 -24.73 -14.83 1.36
CA LEU A 269 -23.40 -15.07 1.91
C LEU A 269 -22.82 -13.81 2.56
N LEU A 270 -22.89 -12.65 1.90
CA LEU A 270 -22.41 -11.39 2.45
C LEU A 270 -23.11 -11.07 3.78
N ARG A 271 -24.45 -11.17 3.83
CA ARG A 271 -25.21 -10.92 5.07
C ARG A 271 -24.88 -11.92 6.18
N GLU A 272 -24.70 -13.19 5.85
CA GLU A 272 -24.27 -14.23 6.78
C GLU A 272 -22.90 -13.89 7.38
N ARG A 273 -21.93 -13.56 6.52
CA ARG A 273 -20.56 -13.23 6.92
C ARG A 273 -20.49 -11.95 7.77
N MET A 274 -21.24 -10.91 7.41
CA MET A 274 -21.41 -9.71 8.26
C MET A 274 -22.03 -10.07 9.62
N GLY A 275 -23.02 -10.96 9.64
CA GLY A 275 -23.62 -11.49 10.86
C GLY A 275 -22.59 -12.15 11.79
N ARG A 276 -21.71 -12.98 11.23
CA ARG A 276 -20.60 -13.61 11.97
C ARG A 276 -19.58 -12.59 12.47
N ALA A 277 -19.17 -11.64 11.63
CA ALA A 277 -18.25 -10.58 12.01
C ALA A 277 -18.79 -9.76 13.20
N ARG A 278 -20.08 -9.40 13.19
CA ARG A 278 -20.73 -8.73 14.33
C ARG A 278 -20.77 -9.57 15.61
N ALA A 279 -20.92 -10.88 15.48
CA ALA A 279 -20.95 -11.80 16.61
C ALA A 279 -19.54 -12.11 17.15
N HIS A 280 -18.49 -11.67 16.47
CA HIS A 280 -17.12 -11.85 16.93
C HIS A 280 -16.87 -11.11 18.26
N PRO A 281 -16.04 -11.63 19.18
CA PRO A 281 -15.80 -10.96 20.45
C PRO A 281 -15.12 -9.58 20.34
N PHE A 282 -14.35 -9.34 19.27
CA PHE A 282 -13.59 -8.09 19.08
C PHE A 282 -14.49 -6.83 18.98
N PRO A 283 -15.52 -6.77 18.12
CA PRO A 283 -16.49 -5.67 18.14
C PRO A 283 -17.09 -5.39 19.53
N ALA A 284 -17.44 -6.44 20.28
CA ALA A 284 -17.95 -6.28 21.64
C ALA A 284 -16.89 -5.67 22.58
N TRP A 285 -15.63 -6.12 22.48
CA TRP A 285 -14.50 -5.54 23.22
C TRP A 285 -14.33 -4.05 22.90
N ILE A 286 -14.51 -3.60 21.66
CA ILE A 286 -14.44 -2.17 21.30
C ILE A 286 -15.50 -1.36 22.06
N SER A 287 -16.75 -1.82 22.13
CA SER A 287 -17.83 -1.06 22.76
C SER A 287 -18.00 -1.28 24.27
N GLY A 288 -17.45 -2.36 24.84
CA GLY A 288 -17.89 -2.89 26.15
C GLY A 288 -16.93 -2.74 27.34
N GLY A 289 -15.72 -2.19 27.16
CA GLY A 289 -14.72 -2.06 28.22
C GLY A 289 -14.92 -0.83 29.12
N GLY A 290 -14.40 -0.89 30.35
CA GLY A 290 -14.24 0.27 31.22
C GLY A 290 -13.01 1.12 30.86
N GLY A 291 -12.91 2.32 31.42
CA GLY A 291 -11.78 3.25 31.19
C GLY A 291 -12.11 4.41 30.25
N ASP A 292 -11.10 5.20 29.92
CA ASP A 292 -11.21 6.39 29.06
C ASP A 292 -11.52 6.00 27.60
N PRO A 293 -12.65 6.44 27.01
CA PRO A 293 -13.01 6.11 25.64
C PRO A 293 -11.98 6.51 24.57
N ALA A 294 -11.27 7.63 24.75
CA ALA A 294 -10.26 8.09 23.78
C ALA A 294 -9.01 7.22 23.85
N ASP A 295 -8.57 6.85 25.06
CA ASP A 295 -7.43 5.93 25.23
C ASP A 295 -7.74 4.54 24.68
N ARG A 296 -8.98 4.09 24.81
CA ARG A 296 -9.43 2.83 24.21
C ARG A 296 -9.42 2.87 22.68
N LEU A 297 -9.85 3.96 22.05
CA LEU A 297 -9.69 4.16 20.61
C LEU A 297 -8.20 4.12 20.23
N ALA A 298 -7.36 4.90 20.92
CA ALA A 298 -5.94 4.96 20.64
C ALA A 298 -5.21 3.61 20.82
N ALA A 299 -5.69 2.73 21.68
CA ALA A 299 -5.08 1.42 21.93
C ALA A 299 -5.16 0.47 20.73
N PHE A 300 -6.28 0.44 19.99
CA PHE A 300 -6.44 -0.49 18.86
C PHE A 300 -6.25 0.15 17.49
N LEU A 301 -6.48 1.46 17.36
CA LEU A 301 -6.40 2.15 16.06
C LEU A 301 -5.10 1.90 15.30
N PRO A 302 -3.90 1.86 15.93
CA PRO A 302 -2.66 1.58 15.20
C PRO A 302 -2.72 0.29 14.38
N LEU A 303 -3.34 -0.77 14.89
CA LEU A 303 -3.47 -2.05 14.20
C LEU A 303 -4.35 -1.97 12.94
N TRP A 304 -5.21 -0.96 12.85
CA TRP A 304 -6.17 -0.77 11.76
C TRP A 304 -5.76 0.35 10.80
N ILE A 305 -4.70 1.11 11.11
CA ILE A 305 -4.17 2.15 10.21
C ILE A 305 -3.88 1.60 8.80
N PRO A 306 -3.23 0.43 8.62
CA PRO A 306 -3.00 -0.11 7.28
C PRO A 306 -4.30 -0.34 6.50
N ASP A 307 -5.32 -0.89 7.14
CA ASP A 307 -6.62 -1.14 6.50
C ASP A 307 -7.38 0.17 6.22
N ILE A 308 -7.34 1.14 7.13
CA ILE A 308 -8.02 2.43 6.98
C ILE A 308 -7.37 3.29 5.89
N MET A 309 -6.06 3.45 5.95
CA MET A 309 -5.33 4.38 5.09
C MET A 309 -4.93 3.72 3.77
N GLY A 310 -4.52 2.45 3.79
CA GLY A 310 -4.19 1.68 2.59
C GLY A 310 -5.40 1.38 1.69
N TYR A 311 -6.62 1.45 2.23
CA TYR A 311 -7.85 1.31 1.45
C TYR A 311 -7.91 2.26 0.25
N ALA A 312 -7.40 3.48 0.43
CA ALA A 312 -7.43 4.51 -0.60
C ALA A 312 -6.66 4.08 -1.86
N ASP A 313 -5.49 3.46 -1.71
CA ASP A 313 -4.67 3.01 -2.82
C ASP A 313 -5.30 1.80 -3.54
N LEU A 314 -5.91 0.85 -2.80
CA LEU A 314 -6.68 -0.25 -3.39
C LEU A 314 -7.83 0.27 -4.27
N MET A 315 -8.57 1.27 -3.79
CA MET A 315 -9.67 1.91 -4.51
C MET A 315 -9.21 2.78 -5.68
N THR A 316 -7.99 3.31 -5.63
CA THR A 316 -7.47 4.26 -6.63
C THR A 316 -6.70 3.57 -7.75
N TYR A 317 -5.93 2.52 -7.43
CA TYR A 317 -4.95 1.96 -8.36
C TYR A 317 -5.23 0.52 -8.79
N ALA A 318 -5.99 -0.27 -8.02
CA ALA A 318 -6.20 -1.69 -8.32
C ALA A 318 -7.62 -2.03 -8.78
N LEU A 319 -8.63 -1.49 -8.12
CA LEU A 319 -10.04 -1.77 -8.44
C LEU A 319 -10.59 -1.04 -9.67
N PRO A 320 -10.18 0.20 -9.99
CA PRO A 320 -10.68 0.87 -11.18
C PRO A 320 -10.30 0.13 -12.47
N PHE A 321 -11.12 0.28 -13.49
CA PHE A 321 -10.76 -0.02 -14.87
C PHE A 321 -9.99 1.18 -15.43
N PRO A 322 -8.73 1.02 -15.89
CA PRO A 322 -7.94 2.13 -16.43
C PRO A 322 -8.58 2.78 -17.67
N HIS A 323 -9.27 1.98 -18.47
CA HIS A 323 -9.96 2.39 -19.70
C HIS A 323 -11.40 1.85 -19.67
N PRO A 324 -12.31 2.45 -18.88
CA PRO A 324 -13.66 1.94 -18.75
C PRO A 324 -14.45 2.15 -20.05
N ALA A 325 -14.83 1.08 -20.72
CA ALA A 325 -15.55 1.07 -21.98
C ALA A 325 -17.07 0.95 -21.79
N THR A 326 -17.51 0.33 -20.70
CA THR A 326 -18.93 0.05 -20.42
C THR A 326 -19.50 0.92 -19.31
N ALA A 327 -20.83 1.09 -19.27
CA ALA A 327 -21.50 1.80 -18.18
C ALA A 327 -21.23 1.13 -16.82
N GLN A 328 -21.09 -0.20 -16.78
CA GLN A 328 -20.78 -0.97 -15.59
C GLN A 328 -19.38 -0.65 -15.06
N GLU A 329 -18.38 -0.58 -15.94
CA GLU A 329 -17.01 -0.23 -15.54
C GLU A 329 -16.94 1.22 -15.05
N ARG A 330 -17.61 2.16 -15.73
CA ARG A 330 -17.72 3.55 -15.27
C ARG A 330 -18.43 3.66 -13.93
N ALA A 331 -19.52 2.91 -13.72
CA ALA A 331 -20.25 2.88 -12.45
C ALA A 331 -19.39 2.36 -11.30
N LEU A 332 -18.59 1.30 -11.54
CA LEU A 332 -17.65 0.80 -10.55
C LEU A 332 -16.57 1.84 -10.24
N ASN A 333 -15.95 2.44 -11.25
CA ASN A 333 -14.93 3.48 -11.09
C ASN A 333 -15.45 4.66 -10.27
N ARG A 334 -16.69 5.10 -10.52
CA ARG A 334 -17.36 6.14 -9.74
C ARG A 334 -17.52 5.72 -8.28
N ARG A 335 -18.00 4.49 -8.03
CA ARG A 335 -18.15 3.95 -6.67
C ARG A 335 -16.83 3.95 -5.92
N VAL A 336 -15.76 3.36 -6.47
CA VAL A 336 -14.47 3.28 -5.78
C VAL A 336 -13.80 4.65 -5.63
N ARG A 337 -14.04 5.62 -6.52
CA ARG A 337 -13.59 7.00 -6.33
C ARG A 337 -14.21 7.69 -5.11
N LEU A 338 -15.48 7.40 -4.81
CA LEU A 338 -16.12 7.89 -3.57
C LEU A 338 -15.51 7.23 -2.34
N LEU A 339 -15.18 5.95 -2.41
CA LEU A 339 -14.62 5.19 -1.30
C LEU A 339 -13.16 5.57 -1.01
N ALA A 340 -12.38 5.87 -2.06
CA ALA A 340 -10.99 6.28 -1.95
C ALA A 340 -10.80 7.55 -1.10
N SER A 341 -11.83 8.40 -0.96
CA SER A 341 -11.72 9.65 -0.21
C SER A 341 -11.92 9.52 1.29
N HIS A 342 -12.41 8.38 1.79
CA HIS A 342 -12.77 8.20 3.20
C HIS A 342 -11.60 8.42 4.16
N HIS A 343 -10.39 7.99 3.79
CA HIS A 343 -9.17 8.12 4.59
C HIS A 343 -8.88 9.57 5.03
N ARG A 344 -9.37 10.58 4.30
CA ARG A 344 -9.17 12.00 4.63
C ARG A 344 -9.80 12.39 5.96
N LEU A 345 -10.91 11.74 6.33
CA LEU A 345 -11.57 11.97 7.62
C LEU A 345 -10.74 11.39 8.76
N PHE A 346 -10.07 10.25 8.54
CA PHE A 346 -9.26 9.61 9.59
C PHE A 346 -8.12 10.51 10.06
N ALA A 347 -7.48 11.27 9.17
CA ALA A 347 -6.42 12.21 9.56
C ALA A 347 -6.91 13.33 10.50
N ARG A 348 -8.20 13.67 10.46
CA ARG A 348 -8.82 14.63 11.39
C ARG A 348 -9.18 13.96 12.71
N ASP A 349 -9.70 12.75 12.64
CA ASP A 349 -10.02 11.95 13.82
C ASP A 349 -8.75 11.63 14.63
N ALA A 350 -7.64 11.29 13.96
CA ALA A 350 -6.34 11.06 14.58
C ALA A 350 -5.86 12.29 15.39
N ALA A 351 -5.99 13.48 14.80
CA ALA A 351 -5.64 14.75 15.45
C ALA A 351 -6.59 15.10 16.61
N ALA A 352 -7.89 14.86 16.43
CA ALA A 352 -8.89 15.07 17.48
C ALA A 352 -8.70 14.11 18.67
N LEU A 353 -8.13 12.93 18.42
CA LEU A 353 -7.72 11.96 19.42
C LEU A 353 -6.30 12.18 19.95
N ASP A 354 -5.57 13.20 19.48
CA ASP A 354 -4.19 13.48 19.87
C ASP A 354 -3.33 12.19 19.89
N LEU A 355 -3.35 11.47 18.76
CA LEU A 355 -2.69 10.16 18.66
C LEU A 355 -1.17 10.29 18.85
N ASP A 356 -0.59 11.41 18.43
CA ASP A 356 0.83 11.69 18.66
C ASP A 356 1.18 11.67 20.15
N ALA A 357 0.42 12.38 21.00
CA ALA A 357 0.69 12.38 22.44
C ALA A 357 0.38 11.02 23.10
N ARG A 358 -0.69 10.34 22.67
CA ARG A 358 -1.10 9.06 23.26
C ARG A 358 -0.16 7.91 22.96
N LEU A 359 0.39 7.88 21.75
CA LEU A 359 1.31 6.81 21.33
C LEU A 359 2.76 7.18 21.62
N GLY A 360 3.12 8.46 21.52
CA GLY A 360 4.48 8.95 21.75
C GLY A 360 5.52 8.39 20.78
N TRP A 361 5.09 7.87 19.63
CA TRP A 361 5.98 7.28 18.64
C TRP A 361 6.59 8.34 17.72
N THR A 362 7.86 8.16 17.45
CA THR A 362 8.57 8.85 16.36
C THR A 362 8.13 8.34 14.99
N ALA A 363 8.56 9.03 13.93
CA ALA A 363 8.36 8.59 12.56
C ALA A 363 9.00 7.21 12.28
N GLY A 364 10.23 6.99 12.73
CA GLY A 364 10.93 5.72 12.58
C GLY A 364 10.24 4.57 13.30
N GLU A 365 9.72 4.80 14.50
CA GLU A 365 8.90 3.80 15.22
C GLU A 365 7.58 3.51 14.51
N THR A 366 6.91 4.55 14.01
CA THR A 366 5.66 4.41 13.24
C THR A 366 5.88 3.64 11.94
N LEU A 367 6.92 3.96 11.17
CA LEU A 367 7.29 3.24 9.95
C LEU A 367 7.66 1.79 10.24
N ARG A 368 8.43 1.55 11.30
CA ARG A 368 8.76 0.19 11.76
C ARG A 368 7.50 -0.58 12.13
N PHE A 369 6.58 0.03 12.86
CA PHE A 369 5.30 -0.59 13.20
C PHE A 369 4.47 -0.91 11.95
N LEU A 370 4.36 0.02 10.99
CA LEU A 370 3.51 -0.16 9.80
C LEU A 370 4.10 -1.11 8.75
N GLY A 371 5.39 -0.97 8.42
CA GLY A 371 6.03 -1.67 7.30
C GLY A 371 6.90 -2.88 7.68
N HIS A 372 7.34 -2.98 8.93
CA HIS A 372 8.26 -4.05 9.34
C HIS A 372 7.68 -4.96 10.44
N GLY A 373 6.92 -4.40 11.37
CA GLY A 373 6.41 -5.06 12.57
C GLY A 373 5.61 -6.32 12.29
N ARG A 374 5.74 -7.29 13.21
CA ARG A 374 4.90 -8.51 13.22
C ARG A 374 3.44 -8.18 13.54
N GLN A 375 3.25 -7.10 14.29
CA GLN A 375 1.98 -6.52 14.70
C GLN A 375 1.05 -6.17 13.55
N THR A 376 1.60 -5.88 12.38
CA THR A 376 0.87 -5.44 11.18
C THR A 376 1.09 -6.37 9.99
N ASP A 377 1.79 -7.50 10.20
CA ASP A 377 2.13 -8.44 9.11
C ASP A 377 0.89 -9.06 8.48
N LEU A 378 -0.11 -9.39 9.30
CA LEU A 378 -1.39 -9.91 8.83
C LEU A 378 -2.16 -8.87 8.00
N GLN A 379 -2.15 -7.60 8.41
CA GLN A 379 -2.81 -6.52 7.69
C GLN A 379 -2.16 -6.31 6.32
N ARG A 380 -0.82 -6.30 6.27
CA ARG A 380 -0.08 -6.21 5.00
C ARG A 380 -0.33 -7.44 4.11
N GLU A 381 -0.34 -8.65 4.67
CA GLU A 381 -0.69 -9.87 3.93
C GLU A 381 -2.14 -9.82 3.40
N THR A 382 -3.07 -9.31 4.21
CA THR A 382 -4.47 -9.13 3.83
C THR A 382 -4.60 -8.13 2.68
N ALA A 383 -3.91 -6.99 2.77
CA ALA A 383 -3.84 -6.02 1.67
C ALA A 383 -3.26 -6.65 0.40
N ALA A 384 -2.23 -7.49 0.52
CA ALA A 384 -1.64 -8.20 -0.60
C ALA A 384 -2.65 -9.16 -1.27
N ALA A 385 -3.41 -9.92 -0.47
CA ALA A 385 -4.48 -10.79 -0.97
C ALA A 385 -5.58 -10.00 -1.69
N PHE A 386 -5.95 -8.81 -1.18
CA PHE A 386 -6.94 -7.96 -1.82
C PHE A 386 -6.46 -7.38 -3.16
N LEU A 387 -5.18 -7.01 -3.24
CA LEU A 387 -4.56 -6.59 -4.50
C LEU A 387 -4.52 -7.73 -5.53
N ASP A 388 -4.08 -8.94 -5.14
CA ASP A 388 -4.08 -10.12 -6.02
C ASP A 388 -5.48 -10.41 -6.54
N ALA A 389 -6.48 -10.41 -5.65
CA ALA A 389 -7.88 -10.58 -6.03
C ALA A 389 -8.34 -9.48 -7.01
N ALA A 390 -8.07 -8.21 -6.72
CA ALA A 390 -8.49 -7.10 -7.59
C ALA A 390 -7.91 -7.22 -9.01
N PHE A 391 -6.63 -7.58 -9.13
CA PHE A 391 -5.95 -7.69 -10.43
C PHE A 391 -6.36 -8.93 -11.23
N ARG A 392 -6.66 -10.05 -10.57
CA ARG A 392 -7.15 -11.26 -11.26
C ARG A 392 -8.56 -11.11 -11.82
N GLN A 393 -9.39 -10.28 -11.20
CA GLN A 393 -10.79 -10.14 -11.60
C GLN A 393 -10.96 -9.08 -12.69
N ARG A 394 -11.51 -9.49 -13.84
CA ARG A 394 -11.85 -8.59 -14.97
C ARG A 394 -13.35 -8.28 -15.08
N SER A 395 -14.20 -9.06 -14.41
CA SER A 395 -15.65 -8.83 -14.44
C SER A 395 -16.04 -7.66 -13.53
N PRO A 396 -16.80 -6.67 -14.04
CA PRO A 396 -17.38 -5.62 -13.20
C PRO A 396 -18.30 -6.17 -12.10
N VAL A 397 -18.97 -7.30 -12.34
CA VAL A 397 -19.83 -7.96 -11.35
C VAL A 397 -19.02 -8.53 -10.19
N VAL A 398 -17.91 -9.20 -10.48
CA VAL A 398 -17.05 -9.78 -9.42
C VAL A 398 -16.35 -8.67 -8.64
N ARG A 399 -15.81 -7.64 -9.32
CA ARG A 399 -15.22 -6.48 -8.64
C ARG A 399 -16.23 -5.72 -7.79
N TYR A 400 -17.49 -5.60 -8.24
CA TYR A 400 -18.57 -5.06 -7.43
C TYR A 400 -18.73 -5.85 -6.13
N TRP A 401 -18.79 -7.19 -6.17
CA TRP A 401 -18.91 -7.99 -4.96
C TRP A 401 -17.68 -7.95 -4.06
N LEU A 402 -16.48 -7.80 -4.62
CA LEU A 402 -15.26 -7.52 -3.83
C LEU A 402 -15.40 -6.18 -3.09
N VAL A 403 -15.86 -5.12 -3.76
CA VAL A 403 -16.13 -3.82 -3.13
C VAL A 403 -17.21 -3.93 -2.04
N GLU A 404 -18.31 -4.64 -2.29
CA GLU A 404 -19.36 -4.85 -1.29
C GLU A 404 -18.86 -5.65 -0.08
N ALA A 405 -17.99 -6.64 -0.29
CA ALA A 405 -17.39 -7.40 0.79
C ALA A 405 -16.46 -6.52 1.64
N LEU A 406 -15.61 -5.72 1.00
CA LEU A 406 -14.70 -4.80 1.68
C LEU A 406 -15.42 -3.68 2.46
N GLN A 407 -16.53 -3.16 1.92
CA GLN A 407 -17.38 -2.21 2.64
C GLN A 407 -18.11 -2.92 3.80
N GLY A 408 -18.65 -4.11 3.54
CA GLY A 408 -19.36 -4.91 4.53
C GLY A 408 -18.48 -5.37 5.69
N SER A 409 -17.19 -5.62 5.46
CA SER A 409 -16.25 -6.02 6.51
C SER A 409 -16.02 -4.91 7.55
N GLY A 410 -16.18 -3.64 7.16
CA GLY A 410 -16.11 -2.50 8.08
C GLY A 410 -17.34 -2.34 8.98
N GLU A 411 -18.49 -2.94 8.65
CA GLU A 411 -19.75 -2.65 9.36
C GLU A 411 -19.68 -2.96 10.85
N ALA A 412 -19.11 -4.10 11.24
CA ALA A 412 -18.98 -4.46 12.65
C ALA A 412 -18.02 -3.50 13.38
N PHE A 413 -16.93 -3.10 12.72
CA PHE A 413 -15.96 -2.14 13.25
C PHE A 413 -16.63 -0.79 13.51
N PHE A 414 -17.29 -0.20 12.51
CA PHE A 414 -17.89 1.12 12.62
C PHE A 414 -19.14 1.14 13.51
N ARG A 415 -19.91 0.05 13.55
CA ARG A 415 -21.07 -0.05 14.43
C ARG A 415 -20.68 0.05 15.91
N HIS A 416 -19.60 -0.64 16.30
CA HIS A 416 -19.14 -0.66 17.70
C HIS A 416 -18.16 0.48 18.01
N GLY A 417 -17.20 0.73 17.12
CA GLY A 417 -16.27 1.86 17.21
C GLY A 417 -16.98 3.21 17.16
N GLY A 418 -18.05 3.34 16.37
CA GLY A 418 -18.84 4.57 16.30
C GLY A 418 -19.66 4.87 17.55
N LEU A 419 -19.95 3.88 18.40
CA LEU A 419 -20.51 4.14 19.73
C LEU A 419 -19.47 4.80 20.63
N LEU A 420 -18.25 4.25 20.64
CA LEU A 420 -17.12 4.76 21.42
C LEU A 420 -16.68 6.14 20.93
N ALA A 421 -16.61 6.34 19.61
CA ALA A 421 -16.32 7.63 19.00
C ALA A 421 -17.34 8.69 19.44
N ARG A 422 -18.64 8.41 19.32
CA ARG A 422 -19.70 9.34 19.77
C ARG A 422 -19.66 9.61 21.28
N GLU A 423 -19.13 8.70 22.09
CA GLU A 423 -18.89 8.95 23.50
C GLU A 423 -17.76 9.97 23.73
N VAL A 424 -16.64 9.80 23.03
CA VAL A 424 -15.54 10.79 23.02
C VAL A 424 -16.05 12.15 22.55
N GLU A 425 -16.85 12.22 21.49
CA GLU A 425 -17.41 13.49 21.00
C GLU A 425 -18.22 14.22 22.08
N ARG A 426 -19.07 13.49 22.81
CA ARG A 426 -19.90 14.08 23.89
C ARG A 426 -19.06 14.54 25.07
N ARG A 427 -18.01 13.77 25.42
CA ARG A 427 -17.20 14.02 26.60
C ARG A 427 -16.19 15.15 26.38
N ASP A 428 -15.49 15.10 25.24
CA ASP A 428 -14.31 15.92 24.98
C ASP A 428 -14.62 17.10 24.04
N GLY A 429 -15.85 17.17 23.48
CA GLY A 429 -16.28 18.26 22.62
C GLY A 429 -15.60 18.26 21.25
N VAL A 430 -15.04 17.12 20.84
CA VAL A 430 -14.37 16.92 19.54
C VAL A 430 -15.31 16.26 18.54
N ARG A 431 -14.85 16.11 17.29
CA ARG A 431 -15.59 15.46 16.21
C ARG A 431 -14.74 14.37 15.57
N LEU A 432 -15.28 13.17 15.48
CA LEU A 432 -14.63 11.96 14.96
C LEU A 432 -15.44 11.41 13.77
N ASP A 433 -15.35 12.07 12.62
CA ASP A 433 -16.21 11.80 11.46
C ASP A 433 -15.96 10.43 10.82
N TYR A 434 -14.72 9.98 10.75
CA TYR A 434 -14.41 8.66 10.22
C TYR A 434 -14.93 7.58 11.16
N LEU A 435 -14.54 7.65 12.44
CA LEU A 435 -14.85 6.64 13.44
C LEU A 435 -16.34 6.60 13.79
N ALA A 436 -17.07 7.72 13.67
CA ALA A 436 -18.52 7.78 13.87
C ALA A 436 -19.33 7.38 12.63
N ASP A 437 -18.69 6.85 11.57
CA ASP A 437 -19.29 6.38 10.33
C ASP A 437 -19.95 7.48 9.47
N ARG A 438 -19.35 8.68 9.45
CA ARG A 438 -19.81 9.82 8.64
C ARG A 438 -18.99 9.96 7.36
N HIS A 439 -18.64 8.82 6.75
CA HIS A 439 -17.76 8.72 5.59
C HIS A 439 -18.21 9.52 4.36
N GLY A 440 -19.53 9.65 4.17
CA GLY A 440 -20.11 10.41 3.05
C GLY A 440 -19.70 11.90 3.03
N LEU A 441 -19.22 12.45 4.15
CA LEU A 441 -18.72 13.82 4.20
C LEU A 441 -17.48 14.05 3.32
N ALA A 442 -16.70 13.00 3.06
CA ALA A 442 -15.52 13.08 2.22
C ALA A 442 -15.77 12.81 0.74
N HIS A 443 -17.00 12.46 0.35
CA HIS A 443 -17.31 12.14 -1.03
C HIS A 443 -17.05 13.36 -1.93
N PRO A 444 -16.20 13.23 -2.97
CA PRO A 444 -16.02 14.30 -3.93
C PRO A 444 -17.28 14.48 -4.77
N GLU A 445 -17.50 15.70 -5.27
CA GLU A 445 -18.44 15.91 -6.37
C GLU A 445 -17.95 15.15 -7.60
N LEU A 446 -18.86 14.45 -8.26
CA LEU A 446 -18.59 13.71 -9.49
C LEU A 446 -19.39 14.33 -10.63
N ASP A 447 -18.77 14.44 -11.80
CA ASP A 447 -19.48 14.84 -13.03
C ASP A 447 -20.66 13.89 -13.28
N PRO A 448 -21.82 14.38 -13.77
CA PRO A 448 -22.96 13.51 -14.07
C PRO A 448 -22.63 12.43 -15.12
N ASP A 449 -23.01 11.18 -14.88
CA ASP A 449 -22.96 10.09 -15.86
C ASP A 449 -24.24 9.25 -15.75
N PRO A 450 -25.35 9.67 -16.40
CA PRO A 450 -26.66 9.05 -16.22
C PRO A 450 -26.69 7.55 -16.55
N GLU A 451 -25.86 7.10 -17.50
CA GLU A 451 -25.76 5.69 -17.85
C GLU A 451 -25.11 4.87 -16.74
N ALA A 452 -23.99 5.36 -16.19
CA ALA A 452 -23.31 4.72 -15.08
C ALA A 452 -24.16 4.78 -13.79
N ASP A 453 -24.79 5.92 -13.53
CA ASP A 453 -25.64 6.14 -12.35
C ASP A 453 -26.92 5.28 -12.40
N ALA A 454 -27.37 4.85 -13.58
CA ALA A 454 -28.48 3.91 -13.76
C ALA A 454 -28.10 2.43 -13.57
N VAL A 455 -26.81 2.09 -13.49
CA VAL A 455 -26.37 0.69 -13.36
C VAL A 455 -26.81 0.12 -12.01
N GLN A 456 -27.57 -0.97 -12.05
CA GLN A 456 -27.94 -1.76 -10.88
C GLN A 456 -27.17 -3.09 -10.92
N PHE A 457 -25.97 -3.11 -10.31
CA PHE A 457 -25.10 -4.30 -10.33
C PHE A 457 -25.81 -5.58 -9.88
N THR A 458 -26.68 -5.50 -8.87
CA THR A 458 -27.42 -6.65 -8.33
C THR A 458 -28.53 -7.20 -9.25
N ARG A 459 -28.71 -6.59 -10.42
CA ARG A 459 -29.64 -7.01 -11.47
C ARG A 459 -28.96 -7.38 -12.78
N LEU A 460 -27.63 -7.28 -12.85
CA LEU A 460 -26.90 -7.72 -14.01
C LEU A 460 -27.00 -9.25 -14.17
N PRO A 461 -26.87 -9.79 -15.39
CA PRO A 461 -26.69 -11.22 -15.57
C PRO A 461 -25.39 -11.66 -14.88
N VAL A 462 -25.38 -12.88 -14.32
CA VAL A 462 -24.21 -13.48 -13.66
C VAL A 462 -24.00 -14.87 -14.22
N THR A 463 -22.81 -15.10 -14.78
CA THR A 463 -22.39 -16.44 -15.21
C THR A 463 -22.06 -17.33 -14.01
N GLY A 464 -21.96 -18.66 -14.23
CA GLY A 464 -21.53 -19.58 -13.16
C GLY A 464 -20.14 -19.22 -12.62
N ALA A 465 -19.18 -18.95 -13.51
CA ALA A 465 -17.82 -18.58 -13.12
C ALA A 465 -17.77 -17.25 -12.33
N GLU A 466 -18.54 -16.24 -12.72
CA GLU A 466 -18.62 -14.99 -11.96
C GLU A 466 -19.25 -15.18 -10.59
N ARG A 467 -20.26 -16.05 -10.47
CA ARG A 467 -20.85 -16.40 -9.18
C ARG A 467 -19.81 -17.03 -8.26
N ASP A 468 -19.08 -18.03 -8.74
CA ASP A 468 -18.08 -18.74 -7.96
C ASP A 468 -16.93 -17.81 -7.55
N ALA A 469 -16.46 -16.96 -8.47
CA ALA A 469 -15.46 -15.95 -8.19
C ALA A 469 -15.95 -14.91 -7.15
N ALA A 470 -17.20 -14.45 -7.27
CA ALA A 470 -17.80 -13.52 -6.30
C ALA A 470 -17.93 -14.15 -4.90
N VAL A 471 -18.34 -15.42 -4.82
CA VAL A 471 -18.37 -16.18 -3.56
C VAL A 471 -16.96 -16.31 -2.95
N GLY A 472 -15.97 -16.58 -3.80
CA GLY A 472 -14.57 -16.68 -3.40
C GLY A 472 -14.04 -15.38 -2.79
N VAL A 473 -14.24 -14.24 -3.45
CA VAL A 473 -13.76 -12.94 -2.92
C VAL A 473 -14.49 -12.52 -1.65
N ILE A 474 -15.80 -12.77 -1.53
CA ILE A 474 -16.55 -12.50 -0.29
C ILE A 474 -16.00 -13.36 0.86
N THR A 475 -15.76 -14.64 0.60
CA THR A 475 -15.21 -15.56 1.60
C THR A 475 -13.83 -15.12 2.05
N MET A 476 -12.92 -14.84 1.09
CA MET A 476 -11.57 -14.37 1.37
C MET A 476 -11.56 -13.11 2.25
N VAL A 477 -12.36 -12.09 1.92
CA VAL A 477 -12.41 -10.84 2.69
C VAL A 477 -12.81 -11.09 4.15
N PHE A 478 -13.84 -11.89 4.39
CA PHE A 478 -14.34 -12.12 5.74
C PHE A 478 -13.53 -13.13 6.55
N ASP A 479 -12.86 -14.09 5.90
CA ASP A 479 -11.92 -14.98 6.59
C ASP A 479 -10.72 -14.17 7.11
N ARG A 480 -10.16 -13.28 6.27
CA ARG A 480 -9.08 -12.36 6.68
C ARG A 480 -9.53 -11.39 7.79
N LEU A 481 -10.75 -10.85 7.71
CA LEU A 481 -11.32 -10.02 8.78
C LEU A 481 -11.37 -10.77 10.12
N GLY A 482 -11.77 -12.06 10.09
CA GLY A 482 -11.78 -12.90 11.29
C GLY A 482 -10.39 -13.03 11.91
N GLU A 483 -9.37 -13.30 11.10
CA GLU A 483 -7.98 -13.37 11.55
C GLU A 483 -7.49 -12.03 12.14
N GLN A 484 -7.85 -10.91 11.52
CA GLN A 484 -7.53 -9.55 12.01
C GLN A 484 -8.20 -9.25 13.35
N PHE A 485 -9.46 -9.67 13.52
CA PHE A 485 -10.16 -9.55 14.79
C PHE A 485 -9.52 -10.40 15.89
N ASP A 486 -9.15 -11.65 15.60
CA ASP A 486 -8.43 -12.53 16.53
C ASP A 486 -7.07 -11.95 16.92
N GLN A 487 -6.32 -11.41 15.95
CA GLN A 487 -5.06 -10.74 16.24
C GLN A 487 -5.26 -9.51 17.12
N SER A 488 -6.25 -8.68 16.81
CA SER A 488 -6.54 -7.47 17.59
C SER A 488 -6.82 -7.83 19.06
N LEU A 489 -7.65 -8.85 19.33
CA LEU A 489 -7.91 -9.32 20.69
C LEU A 489 -6.66 -9.84 21.42
N ARG A 490 -5.77 -10.55 20.72
CA ARG A 490 -4.52 -11.07 21.31
C ARG A 490 -3.54 -9.97 21.70
N MET A 491 -3.57 -8.86 20.98
CA MET A 491 -2.62 -7.77 21.14
C MET A 491 -3.07 -6.70 22.12
N LEU A 492 -4.37 -6.65 22.40
CA LEU A 492 -4.96 -5.66 23.30
C LEU A 492 -4.97 -6.20 24.74
N PRO A 493 -4.81 -5.32 25.74
CA PRO A 493 -4.90 -5.73 27.13
C PRO A 493 -6.29 -6.34 27.44
N ALA A 494 -6.32 -7.33 28.32
CA ALA A 494 -7.57 -7.90 28.81
C ALA A 494 -8.41 -6.80 29.48
N SER A 495 -9.68 -6.68 29.06
CA SER A 495 -10.65 -5.69 29.54
C SER A 495 -11.10 -5.93 30.97
#